data_AF-A0A8C5WE31-F1
#
_entry.id   AF-A0A8C5WE31-F1
#
_cell.length_a   1.000
_cell.length_b   1.000
_cell.length_c   1.000
_cell.angle_alpha   90.00
_cell.angle_beta   90.00
_cell.angle_gamma   90.00
#
_symmetry.space_group_name_H-M   'P 1'
#
loop_
_entity.id
_entity.type
_entity.pdbx_description
1 polymer ?
#
loop_
_entity_poly.entity_id
_entity_poly.type
_entity_poly.pdbx_seq_one_letter_code
_entity_poly.pdbx_strand_id
1 'polypeptide(L)'
;MVSQHFNQGTDILAQNRLYYRVRKGILYINTTKKDRLALSVLCHSSFNDRVWVVNLIESCISLLLQYRKKKKDKEKNKMMQQVVLQDSKRSEEEKKKPSLDKRTPAQLAFEKMQEKRQMERILKKASKTHKQRVEVLICRNYRGDVDMSEVEHFMPILMEKEEEGALSPILAHGGVRFMWIKHNNLYLVATSKKNACVSLVFSFLYKVVQVFSEYFKELEEESIRDNFVIIYELLDELMDFGYPQTTDSKILQEYITQEGHKLETGAPRPPATVTNAVSWRSEGIKYRKNEVFLDVIESVNLLVSANGNVLRSEIVGSIKMRVFLSGMPELRLGLNDKVLFENTGRGKSKSVELEDVKFHQCVRLSRFENDRTISFIPPDGEFELMSYRLNTHGGKEYLMRAHFGLPSVEAEDKEGKPPISVKFEIPYFTTSGIQVRYLKIIEKSGYQALPWVRYITQNGDYQLRTQ
;
A
#
# COMPACT_ATOMS: atom_id res chain seq x y z
N MET A 1 -59.08 54.25 9.22
CA MET A 1 -58.13 54.13 10.35
C MET A 1 -56.76 53.80 9.78
N VAL A 2 -55.86 54.78 9.91
CA VAL A 2 -54.38 54.73 9.85
C VAL A 2 -53.72 54.07 8.63
N SER A 3 -53.39 54.95 7.68
CA SER A 3 -52.21 54.90 6.81
C SER A 3 -50.91 55.01 7.62
N GLN A 4 -49.80 54.45 7.14
CA GLN A 4 -48.52 55.16 7.20
C GLN A 4 -47.53 54.70 6.12
N HIS A 5 -46.98 55.71 5.45
CA HIS A 5 -45.93 55.71 4.43
C HIS A 5 -44.62 55.11 4.92
N PHE A 6 -43.77 54.64 3.99
CA PHE A 6 -42.40 55.16 3.90
C PHE A 6 -41.86 55.19 2.47
N ASN A 7 -41.22 56.31 2.18
CA ASN A 7 -40.60 56.71 0.91
C ASN A 7 -39.13 56.24 0.83
N GLN A 8 -38.67 56.13 -0.42
CA GLN A 8 -37.35 56.51 -0.94
C GLN A 8 -36.06 55.81 -0.48
N GLY A 9 -35.25 55.45 -1.47
CA GLY A 9 -33.84 55.11 -1.31
C GLY A 9 -33.27 54.38 -2.52
N THR A 10 -33.06 55.10 -3.63
CA THR A 10 -32.17 54.68 -4.71
C THR A 10 -30.75 54.49 -4.17
N ASP A 11 -30.12 53.36 -4.44
CA ASP A 11 -28.66 53.32 -4.54
C ASP A 11 -28.14 52.28 -5.53
N ILE A 12 -27.11 52.72 -6.22
CA ILE A 12 -26.53 52.22 -7.47
C ILE A 12 -25.71 50.95 -7.21
N LEU A 13 -25.98 49.84 -7.93
CA LEU A 13 -24.98 48.79 -8.16
C LEU A 13 -25.01 48.33 -9.61
N ALA A 14 -24.11 48.95 -10.38
CA ALA A 14 -23.72 48.55 -11.72
C ALA A 14 -23.39 47.05 -11.79
N GLN A 15 -24.15 46.30 -12.58
CA GLN A 15 -23.75 44.96 -13.03
C GLN A 15 -23.44 45.02 -14.52
N ASN A 16 -22.15 44.84 -14.83
CA ASN A 16 -21.59 44.73 -16.18
C ASN A 16 -22.28 43.60 -16.97
N ARG A 17 -23.22 43.96 -17.86
CA ARG A 17 -23.71 43.11 -18.93
C ARG A 17 -23.04 43.54 -20.24
N LEU A 18 -22.28 42.65 -20.87
CA LEU A 18 -21.75 42.85 -22.22
C LEU A 18 -22.81 42.36 -23.22
N TYR A 19 -23.40 43.28 -23.98
CA TYR A 19 -24.30 42.96 -25.08
C TYR A 19 -23.53 43.01 -26.40
N TYR A 20 -23.44 41.88 -27.11
CA TYR A 20 -23.01 41.88 -28.52
C TYR A 20 -24.23 41.70 -29.41
N ARG A 21 -24.52 42.72 -30.24
CA ARG A 21 -25.61 42.70 -31.22
C ARG A 21 -25.06 42.20 -32.56
N VAL A 22 -25.26 40.93 -32.87
CA VAL A 22 -25.04 40.40 -34.22
C VAL A 22 -26.39 40.40 -34.96
N ARG A 23 -26.39 40.82 -36.23
CA ARG A 23 -27.62 40.98 -37.03
C ARG A 23 -28.41 39.65 -37.03
N LYS A 24 -29.62 39.72 -36.45
CA LYS A 24 -30.68 38.70 -36.36
C LYS A 24 -30.45 37.51 -35.41
N GLY A 25 -29.92 37.75 -34.21
CA GLY A 25 -30.10 36.83 -33.07
C GLY A 25 -29.56 37.45 -31.77
N ILE A 26 -30.29 37.32 -30.65
CA ILE A 26 -29.85 37.81 -29.33
C ILE A 26 -29.20 36.65 -28.59
N LEU A 27 -27.91 36.77 -28.27
CA LEU A 27 -27.18 35.81 -27.43
C LEU A 27 -27.30 36.21 -25.95
N TYR A 28 -27.82 35.31 -25.12
CA TYR A 28 -27.91 35.50 -23.66
C TYR A 28 -26.76 34.77 -22.97
N ILE A 29 -25.90 35.49 -22.27
CA ILE A 29 -24.87 34.91 -21.38
C ILE A 29 -25.26 35.25 -19.96
N ASN A 30 -25.67 34.24 -19.19
CA ASN A 30 -26.03 34.41 -17.79
C ASN A 30 -24.88 33.90 -16.90
N THR A 31 -24.35 34.74 -16.02
CA THR A 31 -23.26 34.39 -15.10
C THR A 31 -23.83 34.25 -13.69
N THR A 32 -24.03 33.01 -13.24
CA THR A 32 -24.44 32.74 -11.85
C THR A 32 -23.21 32.65 -10.94
N LYS A 33 -23.32 33.25 -9.75
CA LYS A 33 -22.28 33.26 -8.71
C LYS A 33 -22.07 31.86 -8.12
N LYS A 34 -21.11 31.11 -8.66
CA LYS A 34 -20.12 30.24 -8.00
C LYS A 34 -19.54 29.28 -9.05
N ASP A 35 -18.35 29.62 -9.54
CA ASP A 35 -17.33 28.74 -10.14
C ASP A 35 -17.69 27.71 -11.24
N ARG A 36 -18.83 27.80 -11.93
CA ARG A 36 -19.05 27.09 -13.20
C ARG A 36 -19.67 28.01 -14.25
N LEU A 37 -18.96 28.23 -15.36
CA LEU A 37 -19.54 28.80 -16.58
C LEU A 37 -20.27 27.67 -17.31
N ALA A 38 -21.60 27.66 -17.25
CA ALA A 38 -22.42 26.84 -18.13
C ALA A 38 -22.76 27.68 -19.38
N LEU A 39 -22.27 27.27 -20.55
CA LEU A 39 -22.70 27.83 -21.83
C LEU A 39 -23.92 27.04 -22.31
N SER A 40 -25.12 27.58 -22.13
CA SER A 40 -26.33 27.07 -22.80
C SER A 40 -26.55 27.87 -24.10
N VAL A 41 -26.35 27.22 -25.24
CA VAL A 41 -26.65 27.79 -26.56
C VAL A 41 -28.02 27.28 -26.98
N LEU A 42 -29.07 28.10 -26.80
CA LEU A 42 -30.37 27.85 -27.41
C LEU A 42 -30.36 28.44 -28.83
N CYS A 43 -30.19 27.58 -29.84
CA CYS A 43 -30.29 27.96 -31.24
C CYS A 43 -31.70 27.62 -31.75
N HIS A 44 -32.51 28.63 -32.05
CA HIS A 44 -33.80 28.43 -32.72
C HIS A 44 -33.65 28.71 -34.23
N SER A 45 -34.04 27.73 -35.03
CA SER A 45 -34.25 27.73 -36.49
C SER A 45 -33.04 27.48 -37.43
N SER A 46 -33.15 26.34 -38.12
CA SER A 46 -32.89 26.07 -39.55
C SER A 46 -31.90 26.96 -40.31
N PHE A 47 -30.61 26.64 -40.24
CA PHE A 47 -29.63 26.95 -41.30
C PHE A 47 -28.48 25.92 -41.29
N ASN A 48 -28.08 25.44 -42.46
CA ASN A 48 -27.25 24.24 -42.65
C ASN A 48 -25.74 24.52 -42.77
N ASP A 49 -25.20 25.53 -42.07
CA ASP A 49 -23.78 25.90 -42.16
C ASP A 49 -22.97 25.44 -40.93
N ARG A 50 -22.39 24.24 -41.02
CA ARG A 50 -21.54 23.63 -39.98
C ARG A 50 -20.27 24.46 -39.65
N VAL A 51 -19.81 25.30 -40.58
CA VAL A 51 -18.57 26.09 -40.43
C VAL A 51 -18.70 27.19 -39.37
N TRP A 52 -19.87 27.82 -39.25
CA TRP A 52 -20.10 28.89 -38.27
C TRP A 52 -20.16 28.39 -36.83
N VAL A 53 -20.74 27.20 -36.62
CA VAL A 53 -20.84 26.58 -35.29
C VAL A 53 -19.45 26.19 -34.77
N VAL A 54 -18.59 25.63 -35.63
CA VAL A 54 -17.23 25.24 -35.27
C VAL A 54 -16.38 26.47 -34.91
N ASN A 55 -16.42 27.54 -35.71
CA ASN A 55 -15.68 28.78 -35.43
C ASN A 55 -16.13 29.48 -34.13
N LEU A 56 -17.43 29.40 -33.81
CA LEU A 56 -17.98 29.94 -32.55
C LEU A 56 -17.49 29.12 -31.34
N ILE A 57 -17.49 27.78 -31.46
CA ILE A 57 -17.00 26.88 -30.41
C ILE A 57 -15.50 27.09 -30.17
N GLU A 58 -14.69 27.19 -31.22
CA GLU A 58 -13.24 27.45 -31.09
C GLU A 58 -12.95 28.80 -30.42
N SER A 59 -13.70 29.85 -30.78
CA SER A 59 -13.58 31.17 -30.15
C SER A 59 -13.98 31.14 -28.67
N CYS A 60 -15.04 30.41 -28.31
CA CYS A 60 -15.45 30.22 -26.92
C CYS A 60 -14.43 29.42 -26.10
N ILE A 61 -13.82 28.37 -26.68
CA ILE A 61 -12.75 27.58 -26.03
C ILE A 61 -11.52 28.46 -25.79
N SER A 62 -11.12 29.27 -26.76
CA SER A 62 -9.98 30.20 -26.63
C SER A 62 -10.20 31.23 -25.51
N LEU A 63 -11.40 31.81 -25.43
CA LEU A 63 -11.78 32.73 -24.35
C LEU A 63 -11.80 32.05 -22.97
N LEU A 64 -12.29 30.81 -22.89
CA LEU A 64 -12.28 30.02 -21.65
C LEU A 64 -10.85 29.68 -21.20
N LEU A 65 -9.95 29.33 -22.12
CA LEU A 65 -8.54 29.08 -21.84
C LEU A 65 -7.83 30.35 -21.36
N GLN A 66 -8.07 31.50 -21.99
CA GLN A 66 -7.55 32.78 -21.52
C GLN A 66 -8.06 33.15 -20.13
N TYR A 67 -9.35 32.94 -19.85
CA TYR A 67 -9.93 33.20 -18.53
C TYR A 67 -9.33 32.29 -17.45
N ARG A 68 -9.17 30.98 -17.74
CA ARG A 68 -8.52 30.02 -16.84
C ARG A 68 -7.07 30.42 -16.52
N LYS A 69 -6.32 30.84 -17.53
CA LYS A 69 -4.93 31.32 -17.37
C LYS A 69 -4.89 32.56 -16.47
N LYS A 70 -5.77 33.53 -16.72
CA LYS A 70 -5.87 34.77 -15.93
C LYS A 70 -6.33 34.53 -14.49
N LYS A 71 -7.22 33.55 -14.24
CA LYS A 71 -7.62 33.13 -12.88
C LYS A 71 -6.44 32.49 -12.14
N LYS A 72 -5.68 31.61 -12.81
CA LYS A 72 -4.49 30.95 -12.26
C LYS A 72 -3.38 31.95 -11.91
N ASP A 73 -3.15 32.95 -12.76
CA ASP A 73 -2.19 34.03 -12.50
C ASP A 73 -2.65 34.93 -11.34
N LYS A 74 -3.96 35.19 -11.21
CA LYS A 74 -4.52 35.97 -10.10
C LYS A 74 -4.45 35.22 -8.77
N GLU A 75 -4.66 33.91 -8.76
CA GLU A 75 -4.48 33.06 -7.57
C GLU A 75 -3.00 32.98 -7.18
N LYS A 76 -2.09 32.82 -8.15
CA LYS A 76 -0.64 32.84 -7.92
C LYS A 76 -0.18 34.17 -7.33
N ASN A 77 -0.67 35.30 -7.83
CA ASN A 77 -0.34 36.63 -7.28
C ASN A 77 -0.93 36.85 -5.89
N LYS A 78 -2.13 36.34 -5.60
CA LYS A 78 -2.70 36.36 -4.25
C LYS A 78 -1.88 35.54 -3.26
N MET A 79 -1.45 34.34 -3.65
CA MET A 79 -0.57 33.49 -2.83
C MET A 79 0.76 34.20 -2.56
N MET A 80 1.35 34.83 -3.59
CA MET A 80 2.61 35.57 -3.46
C MET A 80 2.47 36.78 -2.53
N GLN A 81 1.36 37.53 -2.62
CA GLN A 81 1.07 38.61 -1.67
C GLN A 81 0.84 38.10 -0.24
N GLN A 82 0.21 36.94 -0.06
CA GLN A 82 0.02 36.33 1.25
C GLN A 82 1.34 35.88 1.88
N VAL A 83 2.25 35.31 1.08
CA VAL A 83 3.60 34.92 1.52
C VAL A 83 4.41 36.16 1.93
N VAL A 84 4.37 37.24 1.13
CA VAL A 84 5.05 38.51 1.45
C VAL A 84 4.48 39.15 2.72
N LEU A 85 3.16 39.10 2.93
CA LEU A 85 2.48 39.57 4.15
C LEU A 85 2.79 38.69 5.38
N GLN A 86 3.03 37.40 5.18
CA GLN A 86 3.47 36.49 6.25
C GLN A 86 4.93 36.74 6.64
N ASP A 87 5.83 36.95 5.67
CA ASP A 87 7.24 37.27 5.95
C ASP A 87 7.39 38.62 6.66
N SER A 88 6.59 39.62 6.29
CA SER A 88 6.60 40.93 6.98
C SER A 88 6.06 40.84 8.41
N LYS A 89 5.02 40.02 8.67
CA LYS A 89 4.56 39.73 10.04
C LYS A 89 5.56 38.92 10.86
N ARG A 90 6.27 37.97 10.22
CA ARG A 90 7.33 37.17 10.87
C ARG A 90 8.52 38.03 11.28
N SER A 91 8.85 39.05 10.49
CA SER A 91 9.91 40.02 10.80
C SER A 91 9.55 41.00 11.93
N GLU A 92 8.27 41.24 12.21
CA GLU A 92 7.82 42.06 13.34
C GLU A 92 7.74 41.27 14.66
N GLU A 93 7.42 39.97 14.62
CA GLU A 93 7.37 39.11 15.83
C GLU A 93 8.76 38.69 16.36
N GLU A 94 9.80 38.63 15.52
CA GLU A 94 11.17 38.27 15.95
C GLU A 94 11.86 39.33 16.83
N LYS A 95 11.28 40.52 17.02
CA LYS A 95 11.83 41.54 17.93
C LYS A 95 11.46 41.38 19.41
N LYS A 96 10.72 40.34 19.80
CA LYS A 96 10.43 40.05 21.23
C LYS A 96 10.49 38.56 21.56
N LYS A 97 11.71 38.06 21.84
CA LYS A 97 12.10 37.13 22.93
C LYS A 97 13.47 36.52 22.64
N PRO A 98 14.44 36.53 23.57
CA PRO A 98 15.67 35.78 23.40
C PRO A 98 15.45 34.33 23.85
N SER A 99 15.28 33.39 22.91
CA SER A 99 15.52 31.98 23.17
C SER A 99 16.92 31.64 22.65
N LEU A 100 17.82 31.20 23.53
CA LEU A 100 19.14 30.71 23.14
C LEU A 100 18.99 29.47 22.24
N ASP A 101 19.03 29.67 20.92
CA ASP A 101 19.24 28.60 19.96
C ASP A 101 20.71 28.19 20.04
N LYS A 102 20.97 26.95 20.49
CA LYS A 102 22.31 26.41 20.72
C LYS A 102 23.01 25.94 19.43
N ARG A 103 22.42 26.21 18.26
CA ARG A 103 22.94 25.76 16.97
C ARG A 103 24.08 26.63 16.50
N THR A 104 25.13 25.99 15.97
CA THR A 104 26.26 26.70 15.40
C THR A 104 25.87 27.37 14.07
N PRO A 105 26.52 28.48 13.68
CA PRO A 105 26.28 29.12 12.38
C PRO A 105 26.43 28.17 11.18
N ALA A 106 27.28 27.15 11.31
CA ALA A 106 27.46 26.11 10.30
C ALA A 106 26.24 25.18 10.18
N GLN A 107 25.59 24.81 11.29
CA GLN A 107 24.38 23.99 11.29
C GLN A 107 23.20 24.72 10.65
N LEU A 108 23.04 26.01 10.95
CA LEU A 108 21.99 26.85 10.34
C LEU A 108 22.22 27.05 8.84
N ALA A 109 23.48 27.19 8.40
CA ALA A 109 23.82 27.27 6.99
C ALA A 109 23.56 25.96 6.25
N PHE A 110 23.81 24.81 6.90
CA PHE A 110 23.53 23.47 6.35
C PHE A 110 22.02 23.22 6.21
N GLU A 111 21.22 23.51 7.24
CA GLU A 111 19.74 23.40 7.18
C GLU A 111 19.16 24.30 6.08
N LYS A 112 19.57 25.57 6.00
CA LYS A 112 19.13 26.49 4.93
C LYS A 112 19.53 26.00 3.53
N MET A 113 20.70 25.37 3.40
CA MET A 113 21.12 24.77 2.13
C MET A 113 20.28 23.53 1.77
N GLN A 114 19.91 22.71 2.76
CA GLN A 114 19.01 21.58 2.56
C GLN A 114 17.60 22.03 2.18
N GLU A 115 17.02 22.98 2.92
CA GLU A 115 15.70 23.56 2.64
C GLU A 115 15.65 24.20 1.24
N LYS A 116 16.70 24.94 0.84
CA LYS A 116 16.79 25.54 -0.49
C LYS A 116 16.85 24.48 -1.60
N ARG A 117 17.64 23.41 -1.41
CA ARG A 117 17.68 22.26 -2.34
C ARG A 117 16.33 21.54 -2.42
N GLN A 118 15.64 21.40 -1.29
CA GLN A 118 14.33 20.77 -1.21
C GLN A 118 13.27 21.60 -1.95
N MET A 119 13.28 22.93 -1.76
CA MET A 119 12.38 23.85 -2.43
C MET A 119 12.62 23.93 -3.95
N GLU A 120 13.88 23.97 -4.39
CA GLU A 120 14.24 23.90 -5.81
C GLU A 120 13.80 22.57 -6.45
N ARG A 121 13.89 21.45 -5.72
CA ARG A 121 13.39 20.14 -6.18
C ARG A 121 11.86 20.13 -6.30
N ILE A 122 11.14 20.73 -5.35
CA ILE A 122 9.68 20.85 -5.41
C ILE A 122 9.26 21.66 -6.64
N LEU A 123 9.91 22.80 -6.89
CA LEU A 123 9.68 23.63 -8.08
C LEU A 123 10.00 22.88 -9.39
N LYS A 124 11.07 22.08 -9.42
CA LYS A 124 11.46 21.26 -10.57
C LYS A 124 10.56 20.03 -10.78
N LYS A 125 10.00 19.45 -9.71
CA LYS A 125 8.97 18.38 -9.77
C LYS A 125 7.60 18.92 -10.21
N ALA A 126 7.27 20.16 -9.83
CA ALA A 126 6.03 20.83 -10.22
C ALA A 126 6.03 21.29 -11.69
N SER A 127 7.20 21.46 -12.31
CA SER A 127 7.33 21.90 -13.72
C SER A 127 7.32 20.77 -14.76
N LYS A 128 7.41 19.49 -14.36
CA LYS A 128 7.36 18.33 -15.29
C LYS A 128 5.92 17.85 -15.53
N THR A 129 5.59 17.50 -16.77
CA THR A 129 4.30 16.92 -17.15
C THR A 129 4.13 15.50 -16.58
N HIS A 130 2.88 15.04 -16.40
CA HIS A 130 2.55 13.72 -15.82
C HIS A 130 3.19 12.54 -16.58
N LYS A 131 3.53 12.73 -17.86
CA LYS A 131 4.20 11.78 -18.75
C LYS A 131 5.72 11.63 -18.47
N GLN A 132 6.32 12.50 -17.66
CA GLN A 132 7.75 12.52 -17.31
C GLN A 132 8.02 12.22 -15.81
N ARG A 133 7.05 11.62 -15.11
CA ARG A 133 7.11 11.42 -13.64
C ARG A 133 7.69 10.08 -13.18
N VAL A 134 8.16 9.22 -14.07
CA VAL A 134 8.83 7.97 -13.64
C VAL A 134 10.33 8.16 -13.74
N GLU A 135 10.91 8.63 -12.65
CA GLU A 135 12.35 8.66 -12.44
C GLU A 135 12.73 7.33 -11.79
N VAL A 136 13.70 6.63 -12.37
CA VAL A 136 14.29 5.44 -11.75
C VAL A 136 14.89 5.87 -10.41
N LEU A 137 14.33 5.40 -9.30
CA LEU A 137 14.79 5.78 -7.96
C LEU A 137 16.11 5.08 -7.60
N ILE A 138 16.19 3.79 -7.91
CA ILE A 138 17.37 2.95 -7.74
C ILE A 138 17.33 1.84 -8.80
N CYS A 139 18.49 1.38 -9.23
CA CYS A 139 18.58 0.28 -10.19
C CYS A 139 19.82 -0.58 -9.90
N ARG A 140 19.68 -1.90 -10.06
CA ARG A 140 20.76 -2.87 -9.90
C ARG A 140 20.73 -3.83 -11.08
N ASN A 141 21.87 -3.98 -11.75
CA ASN A 141 22.05 -4.95 -12.82
C ASN A 141 22.82 -6.15 -12.31
N TYR A 142 22.20 -7.33 -12.31
CA TYR A 142 22.82 -8.56 -11.81
C TYR A 142 23.52 -9.38 -12.89
N ARG A 143 23.14 -9.24 -14.16
CA ARG A 143 23.59 -10.13 -15.25
C ARG A 143 24.22 -9.42 -16.44
N GLY A 144 23.86 -8.17 -16.70
CA GLY A 144 24.24 -7.48 -17.93
C GLY A 144 23.47 -7.90 -19.18
N ASP A 145 22.49 -8.82 -19.07
CA ASP A 145 21.76 -9.39 -20.22
C ASP A 145 20.73 -8.41 -20.85
N VAL A 146 20.35 -7.36 -20.13
CA VAL A 146 19.36 -6.34 -20.53
C VAL A 146 19.96 -4.96 -20.31
N ASP A 147 19.86 -4.09 -21.31
CA ASP A 147 20.30 -2.70 -21.19
C ASP A 147 19.44 -1.94 -20.19
N MET A 148 20.07 -1.14 -19.33
CA MET A 148 19.36 -0.41 -18.27
C MET A 148 18.38 0.63 -18.83
N SER A 149 18.59 1.11 -20.05
CA SER A 149 17.70 2.03 -20.76
C SER A 149 16.37 1.38 -21.17
N GLU A 150 16.28 0.04 -21.23
CA GLU A 150 15.03 -0.65 -21.57
C GLU A 150 13.89 -0.33 -20.58
N VAL A 151 14.24 0.04 -19.34
CA VAL A 151 13.26 0.43 -18.31
C VAL A 151 12.46 1.68 -18.71
N GLU A 152 12.96 2.53 -19.62
CA GLU A 152 12.24 3.71 -20.09
C GLU A 152 10.96 3.36 -20.86
N HIS A 153 10.92 2.17 -21.48
CA HIS A 153 9.76 1.66 -22.21
C HIS A 153 8.69 1.05 -21.30
N PHE A 154 9.03 0.75 -20.03
CA PHE A 154 8.12 0.09 -19.09
C PHE A 154 6.82 0.88 -18.87
N MET A 155 6.93 2.17 -18.49
CA MET A 155 5.75 2.97 -18.15
C MET A 155 4.85 3.26 -19.36
N PRO A 156 5.39 3.63 -20.54
CA PRO A 156 4.55 3.76 -21.75
C PRO A 156 3.75 2.50 -22.05
N ILE A 157 4.38 1.31 -22.01
CA ILE A 157 3.71 0.03 -22.27
C ILE A 157 2.68 -0.28 -21.19
N LEU A 158 2.99 0.02 -19.92
CA LEU A 158 2.05 -0.17 -18.82
C LEU A 158 0.77 0.66 -19.02
N MET A 159 0.93 1.93 -19.39
CA MET A 159 -0.20 2.83 -19.66
C MET A 159 -1.02 2.38 -20.87
N GLU A 160 -0.34 1.98 -21.96
CA GLU A 160 -1.01 1.43 -23.14
C GLU A 160 -1.85 0.19 -22.78
N LYS A 161 -1.28 -0.75 -22.02
CA LYS A 161 -2.01 -1.97 -21.60
C LYS A 161 -3.12 -1.69 -20.61
N GLU A 162 -2.98 -0.66 -19.76
CA GLU A 162 -4.04 -0.21 -18.86
C GLU A 162 -5.20 0.43 -19.63
N GLU A 163 -4.93 1.28 -20.62
CA GLU A 163 -5.93 1.90 -21.49
C GLU A 163 -6.67 0.87 -22.36
N GLU A 164 -5.97 -0.18 -22.81
CA GLU A 164 -6.55 -1.33 -23.52
C GLU A 164 -7.35 -2.29 -22.62
N GLY A 165 -7.28 -2.13 -21.30
CA GLY A 165 -7.87 -3.08 -20.34
C GLY A 165 -7.19 -4.45 -20.31
N ALA A 166 -5.97 -4.55 -20.86
CA ALA A 166 -5.17 -5.77 -20.97
C ALA A 166 -4.00 -5.79 -19.97
N LEU A 167 -4.19 -5.18 -18.80
CA LEU A 167 -3.16 -5.05 -17.78
C LEU A 167 -2.66 -6.43 -17.33
N SER A 168 -1.34 -6.61 -17.38
CA SER A 168 -0.67 -7.85 -17.01
C SER A 168 0.51 -7.56 -16.07
N PRO A 169 0.76 -8.40 -15.04
CA PRO A 169 1.96 -8.33 -14.22
C PRO A 169 3.27 -8.55 -14.99
N ILE A 170 3.17 -9.04 -16.23
CA ILE A 170 4.30 -9.25 -17.14
C ILE A 170 4.06 -8.48 -18.43
N LEU A 171 4.93 -7.51 -18.69
CA LEU A 171 4.96 -6.73 -19.93
C LEU A 171 6.11 -7.18 -20.82
N ALA A 172 6.06 -6.80 -22.10
CA ALA A 172 7.05 -7.16 -23.09
C ALA A 172 7.43 -5.98 -23.98
N HIS A 173 8.74 -5.79 -24.20
CA HIS A 173 9.28 -4.91 -25.23
C HIS A 173 10.29 -5.72 -26.05
N GLY A 174 9.92 -6.09 -27.28
CA GLY A 174 10.69 -7.02 -28.11
C GLY A 174 11.02 -8.32 -27.37
N GLY A 175 12.31 -8.60 -27.18
CA GLY A 175 12.81 -9.79 -26.46
C GLY A 175 12.89 -9.64 -24.94
N VAL A 176 12.65 -8.44 -24.40
CA VAL A 176 12.72 -8.17 -22.95
C VAL A 176 11.34 -8.39 -22.33
N ARG A 177 11.34 -8.95 -21.13
CA ARG A 177 10.16 -9.12 -20.27
C ARG A 177 10.33 -8.28 -19.01
N PHE A 178 9.29 -7.56 -18.62
CA PHE A 178 9.22 -6.79 -17.38
C PHE A 178 8.23 -7.47 -16.45
N MET A 179 8.73 -8.06 -15.36
CA MET A 179 7.92 -8.62 -14.29
C MET A 179 7.84 -7.57 -13.19
N TRP A 180 6.64 -7.12 -12.84
CA TRP A 180 6.50 -5.96 -11.95
C TRP A 180 5.42 -6.15 -10.90
N ILE A 181 5.65 -5.55 -9.74
CA ILE A 181 4.65 -5.37 -8.69
C ILE A 181 4.56 -3.90 -8.33
N LYS A 182 3.39 -3.49 -7.83
CA LYS A 182 3.17 -2.15 -7.27
C LYS A 182 3.03 -2.25 -5.77
N HIS A 183 3.83 -1.48 -5.05
CA HIS A 183 3.75 -1.32 -3.60
C HIS A 183 3.66 0.17 -3.27
N ASN A 184 2.55 0.62 -2.69
CA ASN A 184 2.26 2.03 -2.49
C ASN A 184 2.41 2.85 -3.79
N ASN A 185 3.31 3.84 -3.79
CA ASN A 185 3.69 4.68 -4.92
C ASN A 185 4.92 4.17 -5.69
N LEU A 186 5.40 2.96 -5.39
CA LEU A 186 6.58 2.36 -6.00
C LEU A 186 6.21 1.24 -6.97
N TYR A 187 6.97 1.15 -8.04
CA TYR A 187 7.01 -0.01 -8.93
C TYR A 187 8.34 -0.73 -8.72
N LEU A 188 8.27 -2.01 -8.34
CA LEU A 188 9.45 -2.88 -8.36
C LEU A 188 9.38 -3.68 -9.65
N VAL A 189 10.39 -3.49 -10.50
CA VAL A 189 10.44 -4.09 -11.85
C VAL A 189 11.69 -4.95 -11.96
N ALA A 190 11.50 -6.22 -12.23
CA ALA A 190 12.56 -7.14 -12.65
C ALA A 190 12.52 -7.30 -14.17
N THR A 191 13.68 -7.30 -14.82
CA THR A 191 13.80 -7.47 -16.27
C THR A 191 14.55 -8.76 -16.61
N SER A 192 14.11 -9.44 -17.66
CA SER A 192 14.80 -10.62 -18.19
C SER A 192 14.58 -10.75 -19.69
N LYS A 193 15.63 -11.18 -20.41
CA LYS A 193 15.58 -11.57 -21.83
C LYS A 193 15.36 -13.08 -22.02
N LYS A 194 15.61 -13.86 -20.96
CA LYS A 194 15.50 -15.33 -20.97
C LYS A 194 14.14 -15.77 -20.43
N ASN A 195 13.82 -17.04 -20.64
CA ASN A 195 12.69 -17.70 -19.97
C ASN A 195 12.99 -17.84 -18.47
N ALA A 196 12.76 -16.76 -17.72
CA ALA A 196 13.00 -16.70 -16.28
C ALA A 196 11.91 -17.46 -15.51
N CYS A 197 12.27 -17.99 -14.34
CA CYS A 197 11.30 -18.57 -13.42
C CYS A 197 10.43 -17.45 -12.83
N VAL A 198 9.26 -17.23 -13.41
CA VAL A 198 8.35 -16.12 -13.07
C VAL A 198 7.92 -16.16 -11.60
N SER A 199 7.63 -17.35 -11.07
CA SER A 199 7.24 -17.51 -9.66
C SER A 199 8.37 -17.07 -8.72
N LEU A 200 9.62 -17.47 -8.99
CA LEU A 200 10.78 -17.05 -8.22
C LEU A 200 10.94 -15.52 -8.23
N VAL A 201 10.76 -14.88 -9.39
CA VAL A 201 10.86 -13.42 -9.52
C VAL A 201 9.81 -12.74 -8.66
N PHE A 202 8.53 -13.11 -8.77
CA PHE A 202 7.48 -12.48 -7.95
C PHE A 202 7.66 -12.74 -6.46
N SER A 203 7.98 -13.98 -6.06
CA SER A 203 8.29 -14.30 -4.66
C SER A 203 9.44 -13.45 -4.14
N PHE A 204 10.50 -13.26 -4.94
CA PHE A 204 11.62 -12.40 -4.58
C PHE A 204 11.21 -10.93 -4.49
N LEU A 205 10.42 -10.39 -5.43
CA LEU A 205 9.97 -8.99 -5.39
C LEU A 205 9.15 -8.70 -4.12
N TYR A 206 8.24 -9.59 -3.74
CA TYR A 206 7.50 -9.45 -2.47
C TYR A 206 8.43 -9.60 -1.25
N LYS A 207 9.44 -10.47 -1.32
CA LYS A 207 10.44 -10.61 -0.26
C LYS A 207 11.32 -9.37 -0.11
N VAL A 208 11.69 -8.71 -1.21
CA VAL A 208 12.40 -7.41 -1.19
C VAL A 208 11.53 -6.34 -0.51
N VAL A 209 10.25 -6.25 -0.86
CA VAL A 209 9.29 -5.35 -0.19
C VAL A 209 9.22 -5.64 1.31
N GLN A 210 9.17 -6.91 1.69
CA GLN A 210 9.15 -7.32 3.09
C GLN A 210 10.44 -6.89 3.82
N VAL A 211 11.62 -7.23 3.28
CA VAL A 211 12.92 -6.87 3.87
C VAL A 211 13.04 -5.35 4.01
N PHE A 212 12.71 -4.58 2.97
CA PHE A 212 12.76 -3.12 3.04
C PHE A 212 11.76 -2.54 4.04
N SER A 213 10.55 -3.10 4.13
CA SER A 213 9.57 -2.69 5.16
C SER A 213 10.07 -2.99 6.57
N GLU A 214 10.81 -4.09 6.79
CA GLU A 214 11.39 -4.40 8.10
C GLU A 214 12.60 -3.52 8.45
N TYR A 215 13.37 -3.06 7.47
CA TYR A 215 14.48 -2.11 7.68
C TYR A 215 14.00 -0.66 7.88
N PHE A 216 13.02 -0.20 7.08
CA PHE A 216 12.62 1.21 7.02
C PHE A 216 11.29 1.51 7.69
N LYS A 217 10.56 0.49 8.17
CA LYS A 217 9.17 0.53 8.68
C LYS A 217 8.13 0.85 7.60
N GLU A 218 8.34 1.91 6.85
CA GLU A 218 7.52 2.32 5.72
C GLU A 218 8.36 2.38 4.45
N LEU A 219 7.86 1.75 3.39
CA LEU A 219 8.52 1.69 2.10
C LEU A 219 7.84 2.64 1.11
N GLU A 220 8.45 3.82 0.96
CA GLU A 220 8.01 4.89 0.07
C GLU A 220 9.19 5.49 -0.73
N GLU A 221 8.90 6.44 -1.62
CA GLU A 221 9.91 7.14 -2.43
C GLU A 221 11.00 7.81 -1.57
N GLU A 222 10.64 8.39 -0.43
CA GLU A 222 11.59 9.05 0.49
C GLU A 222 12.52 8.03 1.15
N SER A 223 11.98 6.89 1.61
CA SER A 223 12.75 5.79 2.19
C SER A 223 13.86 5.31 1.25
N ILE A 224 13.59 5.22 -0.06
CA ILE A 224 14.59 4.82 -1.05
C ILE A 224 15.70 5.87 -1.22
N ARG A 225 15.32 7.16 -1.26
CA ARG A 225 16.25 8.26 -1.52
C ARG A 225 17.18 8.54 -0.35
N ASP A 226 16.67 8.42 0.88
CA ASP A 226 17.44 8.70 2.08
C ASP A 226 18.36 7.53 2.47
N ASN A 227 18.02 6.30 2.06
CA ASN A 227 18.72 5.08 2.43
C ASN A 227 19.42 4.37 1.25
N PHE A 228 19.82 5.10 0.19
CA PHE A 228 20.34 4.47 -1.03
C PHE A 228 21.58 3.59 -0.80
N VAL A 229 22.46 3.94 0.16
CA VAL A 229 23.68 3.16 0.47
C VAL A 229 23.33 1.77 0.96
N ILE A 230 22.54 1.68 2.03
CA ILE A 230 22.11 0.40 2.60
C ILE A 230 21.23 -0.40 1.64
N ILE A 231 20.46 0.26 0.76
CA ILE A 231 19.68 -0.46 -0.26
C ILE A 231 20.60 -1.12 -1.28
N TYR A 232 21.70 -0.48 -1.70
CA TYR A 232 22.67 -1.13 -2.59
C TYR A 232 23.34 -2.33 -1.92
N GLU A 233 23.73 -2.22 -0.65
CA GLU A 233 24.28 -3.33 0.12
C GLU A 233 23.26 -4.48 0.25
N LEU A 234 22.01 -4.16 0.58
CA LEU A 234 20.92 -5.15 0.65
C LEU A 234 20.71 -5.83 -0.72
N LEU A 235 20.66 -5.07 -1.81
CA LEU A 235 20.45 -5.66 -3.14
C LEU A 235 21.60 -6.60 -3.53
N ASP A 236 22.84 -6.30 -3.15
CA ASP A 236 23.99 -7.16 -3.41
C ASP A 236 23.93 -8.47 -2.61
N GLU A 237 23.52 -8.40 -1.34
CA GLU A 237 23.43 -9.57 -0.45
C GLU A 237 22.15 -10.41 -0.68
N LEU A 238 21.06 -9.77 -1.13
CA LEU A 238 19.78 -10.44 -1.40
C LEU A 238 19.85 -11.34 -2.64
N MET A 239 20.62 -10.96 -3.66
CA MET A 239 20.66 -11.64 -4.94
C MET A 239 22.03 -11.53 -5.60
N ASP A 240 22.54 -12.67 -6.06
CA ASP A 240 23.73 -12.73 -6.90
C ASP A 240 23.39 -13.37 -8.25
N PHE A 241 23.78 -12.72 -9.35
CA PHE A 241 23.58 -13.16 -10.72
C PHE A 241 22.12 -13.57 -11.10
N GLY A 242 21.13 -13.03 -10.39
CA GLY A 242 19.71 -13.38 -10.59
C GLY A 242 19.20 -14.53 -9.72
N TYR A 243 20.03 -15.06 -8.82
CA TYR A 243 19.67 -16.08 -7.84
C TYR A 243 19.55 -15.46 -6.44
N PRO A 244 18.35 -15.46 -5.83
CA PRO A 244 18.20 -15.02 -4.44
C PRO A 244 19.10 -15.82 -3.50
N GLN A 245 19.82 -15.14 -2.61
CA GLN A 245 20.72 -15.72 -1.62
C GLN A 245 20.10 -15.59 -0.22
N THR A 246 20.57 -14.63 0.58
CA THR A 246 20.11 -14.43 1.96
C THR A 246 18.97 -13.42 1.98
N THR A 247 17.76 -13.86 2.32
CA THR A 247 16.57 -12.99 2.31
C THR A 247 15.89 -12.83 3.67
N ASP A 248 16.53 -13.32 4.73
CA ASP A 248 16.07 -13.19 6.10
C ASP A 248 16.62 -11.90 6.73
N SER A 249 15.79 -10.86 6.72
CA SER A 249 16.04 -9.52 7.28
C SER A 249 16.70 -9.52 8.66
N LYS A 250 16.22 -10.34 9.60
CA LYS A 250 16.76 -10.41 10.97
C LYS A 250 18.21 -10.86 11.00
N ILE A 251 18.62 -11.70 10.05
CA ILE A 251 20.01 -12.16 9.92
C ILE A 251 20.84 -11.13 9.16
N LEU A 252 20.27 -10.52 8.11
CA LEU A 252 20.90 -9.43 7.38
C LEU A 252 21.23 -8.25 8.31
N GLN A 253 20.36 -7.95 9.29
CA GLN A 253 20.54 -6.86 10.26
C GLN A 253 21.75 -7.06 11.19
N GLU A 254 22.33 -8.27 11.27
CA GLU A 254 23.52 -8.51 12.10
C GLU A 254 24.81 -7.95 11.47
N TYR A 255 24.86 -7.81 10.13
CA TYR A 255 26.07 -7.37 9.42
C TYR A 255 25.83 -6.26 8.39
N ILE A 256 24.58 -6.02 7.98
CA ILE A 256 24.16 -4.87 7.19
C ILE A 256 23.38 -3.93 8.11
N THR A 257 24.09 -2.99 8.75
CA THR A 257 23.56 -2.10 9.78
C THR A 257 23.33 -0.68 9.25
N GLN A 258 22.30 0.00 9.78
CA GLN A 258 22.05 1.42 9.50
C GLN A 258 22.99 2.35 10.28
N GLU A 259 23.59 1.85 11.37
CA GLU A 259 24.48 2.62 12.23
C GLU A 259 25.93 2.53 11.73
N GLY A 260 26.52 3.69 11.42
CA GLY A 260 27.93 3.76 11.06
C GLY A 260 28.83 3.38 12.23
N HIS A 261 29.47 2.22 12.14
CA HIS A 261 30.52 1.86 13.08
C HIS A 261 31.73 2.80 12.89
N LYS A 262 32.28 3.34 13.99
CA LYS A 262 33.67 3.83 13.98
C LYS A 262 34.56 2.69 13.47
N LEU A 263 35.46 2.99 12.54
CA LEU A 263 36.45 2.10 11.92
C LEU A 263 37.45 1.51 12.95
N GLU A 264 36.96 0.80 13.96
CA GLU A 264 37.77 0.01 14.87
C GLU A 264 37.25 -1.42 14.79
N THR A 265 38.07 -2.28 14.19
CA THR A 265 37.81 -3.66 13.73
C THR A 265 37.08 -3.78 12.39
N GLY A 266 37.64 -4.57 11.47
CA GLY A 266 37.20 -4.69 10.08
C GLY A 266 35.74 -5.09 9.92
N ALA A 267 35.22 -4.98 8.69
CA ALA A 267 33.83 -5.27 8.35
C ALA A 267 33.30 -6.52 9.10
N PRO A 268 32.12 -6.44 9.74
CA PRO A 268 31.56 -7.55 10.50
C PRO A 268 31.55 -8.81 9.63
N ARG A 269 32.15 -9.89 10.11
CA ARG A 269 32.14 -11.17 9.39
C ARG A 269 30.69 -11.65 9.30
N PRO A 270 30.26 -12.21 8.14
CA PRO A 270 28.95 -12.81 8.03
C PRO A 270 28.71 -13.82 9.17
N PRO A 271 27.53 -13.80 9.82
CA PRO A 271 27.17 -14.76 10.84
C PRO A 271 27.22 -16.18 10.29
N ALA A 272 27.66 -17.15 11.10
CA ALA A 272 27.63 -18.57 10.71
C ALA A 272 26.21 -19.05 10.33
N THR A 273 25.18 -18.39 10.86
CA THR A 273 23.76 -18.59 10.52
C THR A 273 23.52 -18.53 9.00
N VAL A 274 24.22 -17.65 8.27
CA VAL A 274 24.07 -17.53 6.81
C VAL A 274 24.45 -18.82 6.08
N THR A 275 25.44 -19.56 6.61
CA THR A 275 25.93 -20.82 6.02
C THR A 275 25.35 -22.08 6.66
N ASN A 276 24.62 -21.95 7.77
CA ASN A 276 24.09 -23.08 8.53
C ASN A 276 22.79 -23.61 7.92
N ALA A 277 22.49 -24.89 8.20
CA ALA A 277 21.19 -25.49 7.84
C ALA A 277 19.98 -24.82 8.53
N VAL A 278 20.22 -24.13 9.65
CA VAL A 278 19.25 -23.26 10.32
C VAL A 278 19.64 -21.82 10.01
N SER A 279 19.03 -21.25 8.96
CA SER A 279 19.38 -19.93 8.42
C SER A 279 18.57 -18.78 8.99
N TRP A 280 17.63 -19.05 9.90
CA TRP A 280 16.64 -18.08 10.38
C TRP A 280 16.73 -17.77 11.89
N ARG A 281 17.71 -18.35 12.59
CA ARG A 281 17.91 -18.15 14.03
C ARG A 281 19.40 -18.25 14.38
N SER A 282 19.93 -17.16 14.93
CA SER A 282 21.31 -17.10 15.41
C SER A 282 21.48 -17.73 16.79
N GLU A 283 22.67 -18.28 17.04
CA GLU A 283 23.03 -18.84 18.34
C GLU A 283 23.28 -17.74 19.38
N GLY A 284 23.19 -18.09 20.66
CA GLY A 284 23.55 -17.17 21.76
C GLY A 284 22.49 -16.15 22.17
N ILE A 285 21.30 -16.17 21.56
CA ILE A 285 20.14 -15.36 21.97
C ILE A 285 19.80 -15.65 23.43
N LYS A 286 19.63 -14.60 24.24
CA LYS A 286 19.30 -14.71 25.68
C LYS A 286 18.22 -13.72 26.07
N TYR A 287 17.20 -14.23 26.74
CA TYR A 287 16.13 -13.45 27.35
C TYR A 287 16.13 -13.63 28.86
N ARG A 288 15.79 -12.57 29.59
CA ARG A 288 15.57 -12.64 31.05
C ARG A 288 14.34 -13.47 31.41
N LYS A 289 13.32 -13.42 30.55
CA LYS A 289 12.07 -14.18 30.66
C LYS A 289 11.82 -14.88 29.33
N ASN A 290 11.60 -16.19 29.38
CA ASN A 290 11.34 -16.99 28.20
C ASN A 290 9.83 -17.12 27.99
N GLU A 291 9.31 -16.47 26.95
CA GLU A 291 7.88 -16.36 26.69
C GLU A 291 7.59 -16.60 25.20
N VAL A 292 6.45 -17.23 24.92
CA VAL A 292 5.99 -17.46 23.55
C VAL A 292 4.54 -17.04 23.46
N PHE A 293 4.20 -16.21 22.48
CA PHE A 293 2.82 -15.81 22.21
C PHE A 293 2.38 -16.39 20.87
N LEU A 294 1.19 -16.97 20.82
CA LEU A 294 0.57 -17.53 19.63
C LEU A 294 -0.73 -16.78 19.35
N ASP A 295 -0.81 -16.20 18.17
CA ASP A 295 -2.00 -15.54 17.65
C ASP A 295 -2.58 -16.44 16.56
N VAL A 296 -3.70 -17.10 16.88
CA VAL A 296 -4.47 -17.88 15.92
C VAL A 296 -5.52 -16.94 15.31
N ILE A 297 -5.27 -16.49 14.09
CA ILE A 297 -6.09 -15.52 13.39
C ILE A 297 -6.82 -16.21 12.25
N GLU A 298 -8.15 -16.13 12.22
CA GLU A 298 -8.99 -16.64 11.14
C GLU A 298 -9.61 -15.50 10.36
N SER A 299 -9.38 -15.48 9.05
CA SER A 299 -10.07 -14.58 8.13
C SER A 299 -11.19 -15.34 7.42
N VAL A 300 -12.43 -14.91 7.63
CA VAL A 300 -13.60 -15.52 7.01
C VAL A 300 -13.87 -14.86 5.66
N ASN A 301 -13.74 -15.64 4.59
CA ASN A 301 -14.12 -15.23 3.24
C ASN A 301 -15.55 -15.71 2.98
N LEU A 302 -16.44 -14.81 2.57
CA LEU A 302 -17.83 -15.11 2.26
C LEU A 302 -18.25 -14.34 1.01
N LEU A 303 -18.79 -15.05 0.01
CA LEU A 303 -19.41 -14.43 -1.15
C LEU A 303 -20.88 -14.86 -1.23
N VAL A 304 -21.79 -13.91 -1.05
CA VAL A 304 -23.23 -14.14 -1.14
C VAL A 304 -23.77 -13.55 -2.45
N SER A 305 -24.58 -14.32 -3.16
CA SER A 305 -25.30 -13.87 -4.35
C SER A 305 -26.40 -12.86 -4.01
N ALA A 306 -26.88 -12.11 -5.01
CA ALA A 306 -27.99 -11.17 -4.84
C ALA A 306 -29.33 -11.86 -4.45
N ASN A 307 -29.41 -13.18 -4.62
CA ASN A 307 -30.55 -14.01 -4.22
C ASN A 307 -30.43 -14.51 -2.77
N GLY A 308 -29.33 -14.22 -2.07
CA GLY A 308 -29.07 -14.72 -0.70
C GLY A 308 -28.31 -16.04 -0.64
N ASN A 309 -28.08 -16.73 -1.76
CA ASN A 309 -27.32 -17.99 -1.75
C ASN A 309 -25.82 -17.74 -1.53
N VAL A 310 -25.21 -18.53 -0.65
CA VAL A 310 -23.75 -18.55 -0.44
C VAL A 310 -23.08 -19.21 -1.64
N LEU A 311 -22.22 -18.46 -2.33
CA LEU A 311 -21.46 -18.92 -3.49
C LEU A 311 -20.08 -19.46 -3.10
N ARG A 312 -19.45 -18.84 -2.10
CA ARG A 312 -18.14 -19.25 -1.58
C ARG A 312 -18.10 -18.96 -0.09
N SER A 313 -17.64 -19.93 0.69
CA SER A 313 -17.35 -19.73 2.11
C SER A 313 -16.14 -20.56 2.51
N GLU A 314 -15.07 -19.87 2.84
CA GLU A 314 -13.81 -20.49 3.25
C GLU A 314 -13.22 -19.71 4.42
N ILE A 315 -12.44 -20.40 5.23
CA ILE A 315 -11.68 -19.80 6.32
C ILE A 315 -10.21 -19.91 5.93
N VAL A 316 -9.55 -18.76 5.88
CA VAL A 316 -8.10 -18.66 5.73
C VAL A 316 -7.54 -18.28 7.08
N GLY A 317 -6.92 -19.25 7.75
CA GLY A 317 -6.31 -19.05 9.06
C GLY A 317 -4.80 -18.89 8.98
N SER A 318 -4.24 -18.20 9.97
CA SER A 318 -2.82 -17.97 10.13
C SER A 318 -2.46 -18.10 11.61
N ILE A 319 -1.36 -18.80 11.90
CA ILE A 319 -0.80 -18.88 13.25
C ILE A 319 0.47 -18.02 13.25
N LYS A 320 0.35 -16.83 13.83
CA LYS A 320 1.49 -15.93 14.05
C LYS A 320 2.08 -16.18 15.42
N MET A 321 3.39 -16.18 15.52
CA MET A 321 4.12 -16.40 16.75
C MET A 321 4.98 -15.20 17.08
N ARG A 322 5.08 -14.87 18.38
CA ARG A 322 6.09 -13.96 18.93
C ARG A 322 6.91 -14.74 19.93
N VAL A 323 8.16 -15.03 19.58
CA VAL A 323 9.03 -15.94 20.32
C VAL A 323 10.14 -15.14 20.99
N PHE A 324 10.17 -15.17 22.32
CA PHE A 324 11.21 -14.58 23.15
C PHE A 324 11.86 -15.70 23.96
N LEU A 325 12.68 -16.51 23.29
CA LEU A 325 13.31 -17.69 23.87
C LEU A 325 14.83 -17.61 23.79
N SER A 326 15.49 -18.11 24.83
CA SER A 326 16.95 -18.18 24.88
C SER A 326 17.47 -19.44 24.15
N GLY A 327 18.64 -19.37 23.54
CA GLY A 327 19.28 -20.52 22.90
C GLY A 327 18.64 -20.92 21.56
N MET A 328 18.63 -22.23 21.29
CA MET A 328 18.19 -22.84 20.02
C MET A 328 17.09 -23.89 20.29
N PRO A 329 15.90 -23.46 20.73
CA PRO A 329 14.88 -24.37 21.22
C PRO A 329 14.19 -25.11 20.07
N GLU A 330 13.95 -26.41 20.22
CA GLU A 330 13.06 -27.18 19.35
C GLU A 330 11.63 -27.10 19.91
N LEU A 331 10.73 -26.50 19.16
CA LEU A 331 9.31 -26.41 19.48
C LEU A 331 8.53 -27.53 18.78
N ARG A 332 7.48 -28.01 19.46
CA ARG A 332 6.48 -28.91 18.87
C ARG A 332 5.08 -28.40 19.17
N LEU A 333 4.33 -28.10 18.13
CA LEU A 333 2.95 -27.62 18.21
C LEU A 333 1.99 -28.78 17.98
N GLY A 334 1.03 -28.94 18.90
CA GLY A 334 -0.07 -29.90 18.76
C GLY A 334 -1.40 -29.19 18.53
N LEU A 335 -2.06 -29.51 17.42
CA LEU A 335 -3.40 -29.03 17.08
C LEU A 335 -4.43 -30.16 17.23
N ASN A 336 -5.71 -29.83 17.22
CA ASN A 336 -6.81 -30.80 17.10
C ASN A 336 -7.05 -31.22 15.63
N ASP A 337 -5.98 -31.55 14.91
CA ASP A 337 -6.03 -32.02 13.52
C ASP A 337 -6.79 -33.36 13.43
N LYS A 338 -7.80 -33.41 12.55
CA LYS A 338 -8.64 -34.59 12.30
C LYS A 338 -7.81 -35.80 11.89
N VAL A 339 -6.84 -35.63 10.98
CA VAL A 339 -5.99 -36.72 10.49
C VAL A 339 -5.15 -37.31 11.63
N LEU A 340 -4.57 -36.45 12.46
CA LEU A 340 -3.82 -36.87 13.64
C LEU A 340 -4.70 -37.65 14.63
N PHE A 341 -5.94 -37.19 14.82
CA PHE A 341 -6.87 -37.80 15.77
C PHE A 341 -7.40 -39.14 15.28
N GLU A 342 -7.64 -39.29 13.98
CA GLU A 342 -7.99 -40.56 13.35
C GLU A 342 -6.86 -41.59 13.53
N ASN A 343 -5.62 -41.20 13.25
CA ASN A 343 -4.43 -42.05 13.43
C ASN A 343 -4.21 -42.49 14.89
N THR A 344 -4.64 -41.67 15.86
CA THR A 344 -4.48 -41.95 17.31
C THR A 344 -5.73 -42.59 17.93
N GLY A 345 -6.76 -42.93 17.14
CA GLY A 345 -8.01 -43.54 17.64
C GLY A 345 -8.93 -42.58 18.42
N ARG A 346 -8.79 -41.27 18.24
CA ARG A 346 -9.57 -40.20 18.91
C ARG A 346 -10.59 -39.51 18.00
N GLY A 347 -10.98 -40.13 16.88
CA GLY A 347 -11.86 -39.52 15.86
C GLY A 347 -13.25 -39.04 16.34
N LYS A 348 -13.73 -39.48 17.51
CA LYS A 348 -15.00 -39.00 18.09
C LYS A 348 -14.91 -37.62 18.75
N SER A 349 -13.71 -37.10 18.97
CA SER A 349 -13.50 -35.79 19.61
C SER A 349 -13.51 -34.66 18.57
N LYS A 350 -13.89 -33.45 19.00
CA LYS A 350 -13.93 -32.27 18.13
C LYS A 350 -12.55 -32.04 17.50
N SER A 351 -12.51 -32.14 16.18
CA SER A 351 -11.30 -31.96 15.37
C SER A 351 -11.57 -31.01 14.21
N VAL A 352 -10.50 -30.45 13.66
CA VAL A 352 -10.54 -29.60 12.48
C VAL A 352 -9.91 -30.33 11.30
N GLU A 353 -10.59 -30.28 10.17
CA GLU A 353 -10.10 -30.81 8.90
C GLU A 353 -9.46 -29.66 8.12
N LEU A 354 -8.13 -29.72 7.97
CA LEU A 354 -7.37 -28.71 7.25
C LEU A 354 -7.20 -29.18 5.81
N GLU A 355 -7.74 -28.44 4.84
CA GLU A 355 -7.65 -28.81 3.42
C GLU A 355 -6.26 -28.53 2.85
N ASP A 356 -5.68 -27.39 3.20
CA ASP A 356 -4.35 -27.00 2.80
C ASP A 356 -3.63 -26.32 3.97
N VAL A 357 -2.35 -26.61 4.09
CA VAL A 357 -1.48 -26.05 5.13
C VAL A 357 -0.15 -25.67 4.51
N LYS A 358 0.24 -24.42 4.70
CA LYS A 358 1.53 -23.89 4.29
C LYS A 358 2.33 -23.55 5.54
N PHE A 359 3.56 -24.03 5.59
CA PHE A 359 4.44 -23.83 6.73
C PHE A 359 5.57 -22.86 6.41
N HIS A 360 6.06 -22.21 7.45
CA HIS A 360 7.34 -21.52 7.43
C HIS A 360 8.49 -22.52 7.20
N GLN A 361 9.60 -22.06 6.61
CA GLN A 361 10.79 -22.88 6.33
C GLN A 361 11.38 -23.59 7.57
N CYS A 362 11.04 -23.11 8.77
CA CYS A 362 11.53 -23.69 10.01
C CYS A 362 10.87 -25.01 10.40
N VAL A 363 9.74 -25.36 9.77
CA VAL A 363 9.00 -26.60 10.04
C VAL A 363 9.62 -27.76 9.28
N ARG A 364 9.87 -28.86 10.00
CA ARG A 364 10.37 -30.10 9.42
C ARG A 364 9.23 -30.85 8.72
N LEU A 365 9.03 -30.56 7.43
CA LEU A 365 7.96 -31.16 6.61
C LEU A 365 8.00 -32.69 6.62
N SER A 366 9.19 -33.30 6.63
CA SER A 366 9.33 -34.76 6.70
C SER A 366 8.74 -35.38 7.97
N ARG A 367 8.75 -34.67 9.12
CA ARG A 367 8.08 -35.14 10.34
C ARG A 367 6.57 -34.98 10.22
N PHE A 368 6.12 -33.83 9.72
CA PHE A 368 4.69 -33.56 9.52
C PHE A 368 4.03 -34.58 8.59
N GLU A 369 4.69 -34.98 7.50
CA GLU A 369 4.15 -35.98 6.57
C GLU A 369 3.97 -37.36 7.23
N ASN A 370 4.90 -37.74 8.12
CA ASN A 370 4.91 -39.07 8.74
C ASN A 370 3.87 -39.22 9.87
N ASP A 371 3.82 -38.26 10.79
CA ASP A 371 3.04 -38.38 12.03
C ASP A 371 2.21 -37.14 12.35
N ARG A 372 2.09 -36.20 11.41
CA ARG A 372 1.38 -34.91 11.58
C ARG A 372 1.95 -34.05 12.72
N THR A 373 3.20 -34.29 13.14
CA THR A 373 3.87 -33.46 14.16
C THR A 373 4.47 -32.21 13.55
N ILE A 374 4.02 -31.04 14.01
CA ILE A 374 4.61 -29.75 13.65
C ILE A 374 5.82 -29.49 14.56
N SER A 375 7.02 -29.77 14.06
CA SER A 375 8.29 -29.63 14.79
C SER A 375 9.21 -28.62 14.08
N PHE A 376 9.72 -27.63 14.82
CA PHE A 376 10.48 -26.52 14.26
C PHE A 376 11.44 -25.88 15.26
N ILE A 377 12.44 -25.15 14.76
CA ILE A 377 13.24 -24.20 15.56
C ILE A 377 12.76 -22.80 15.18
N PRO A 378 12.11 -22.02 16.05
CA PRO A 378 11.49 -20.76 15.67
C PRO A 378 12.52 -19.65 15.39
N PRO A 379 12.33 -18.82 14.36
CA PRO A 379 12.97 -17.51 14.29
C PRO A 379 12.71 -16.71 15.57
N ASP A 380 13.63 -15.80 15.90
CA ASP A 380 13.45 -14.94 17.07
C ASP A 380 12.49 -13.78 16.80
N GLY A 381 11.69 -13.38 17.78
CA GLY A 381 10.69 -12.32 17.63
C GLY A 381 9.42 -12.77 16.88
N GLU A 382 8.84 -11.86 16.09
CA GLU A 382 7.57 -12.10 15.39
C GLU A 382 7.76 -12.79 14.02
N PHE A 383 6.98 -13.83 13.74
CA PHE A 383 6.90 -14.48 12.42
C PHE A 383 5.59 -15.26 12.26
N GLU A 384 5.19 -15.55 11.02
CA GLU A 384 4.09 -16.46 10.72
C GLU A 384 4.59 -17.91 10.65
N LEU A 385 4.09 -18.79 11.52
CA LEU A 385 4.50 -20.20 11.56
C LEU A 385 3.84 -21.01 10.44
N MET A 386 2.53 -20.81 10.28
CA MET A 386 1.74 -21.55 9.29
C MET A 386 0.50 -20.77 8.89
N SER A 387 0.07 -20.94 7.64
CA SER A 387 -1.27 -20.61 7.18
C SER A 387 -2.01 -21.89 6.81
N TYR A 388 -3.31 -21.89 7.05
CA TYR A 388 -4.17 -23.02 6.75
C TYR A 388 -5.46 -22.54 6.10
N ARG A 389 -6.07 -23.42 5.32
CA ARG A 389 -7.33 -23.15 4.65
C ARG A 389 -8.27 -24.33 4.84
N LEU A 390 -9.53 -24.03 5.07
CA LEU A 390 -10.61 -25.01 5.06
C LEU A 390 -11.88 -24.38 4.51
N ASN A 391 -12.71 -25.18 3.86
CA ASN A 391 -14.07 -24.77 3.54
C ASN A 391 -14.93 -24.81 4.79
N THR A 392 -15.86 -23.87 4.89
CA THR A 392 -16.90 -23.89 5.92
C THR A 392 -18.25 -23.99 5.25
N HIS A 393 -19.08 -24.91 5.71
CA HIS A 393 -20.44 -25.06 5.19
C HIS A 393 -21.39 -23.95 5.65
N GLY A 394 -20.88 -22.94 6.36
CA GLY A 394 -21.67 -21.91 7.00
C GLY A 394 -22.43 -22.45 8.22
N GLY A 395 -22.50 -21.64 9.27
CA GLY A 395 -23.42 -21.89 10.37
C GLY A 395 -24.82 -21.35 10.06
N LYS A 396 -25.71 -21.41 11.06
CA LYS A 396 -27.05 -20.79 11.01
C LYS A 396 -26.96 -19.33 10.55
N GLU A 397 -27.80 -19.00 9.58
CA GLU A 397 -28.02 -17.64 9.09
C GLU A 397 -28.73 -16.81 10.16
N TYR A 398 -28.11 -15.72 10.61
CA TYR A 398 -28.80 -14.68 11.39
C TYR A 398 -29.10 -13.52 10.43
N LEU A 399 -30.35 -13.46 9.98
CA LEU A 399 -30.78 -12.49 8.99
C LEU A 399 -30.99 -11.11 9.64
N MET A 400 -30.16 -10.13 9.29
CA MET A 400 -30.45 -8.71 9.54
C MET A 400 -30.86 -8.06 8.22
N ARG A 401 -32.14 -7.71 8.06
CA ARG A 401 -32.60 -6.84 6.95
C ARG A 401 -32.48 -5.38 7.37
N ALA A 402 -31.60 -4.64 6.72
CA ALA A 402 -31.54 -3.19 6.79
C ALA A 402 -31.85 -2.61 5.40
N HIS A 403 -32.90 -1.78 5.31
CA HIS A 403 -33.25 -1.05 4.09
C HIS A 403 -32.60 0.33 4.15
N PHE A 404 -31.62 0.57 3.29
CA PHE A 404 -31.04 1.90 3.09
C PHE A 404 -31.68 2.53 1.86
N GLY A 405 -32.62 3.46 2.08
CA GLY A 405 -33.15 4.31 1.03
C GLY A 405 -32.21 5.50 0.83
N LEU A 406 -31.44 5.51 -0.25
CA LEU A 406 -30.80 6.74 -0.71
C LEU A 406 -31.84 7.57 -1.48
N PRO A 407 -31.99 8.87 -1.20
CA PRO A 407 -32.82 9.75 -2.02
C PRO A 407 -32.28 9.72 -3.45
N SER A 408 -33.19 9.41 -4.38
CA SER A 408 -32.96 9.28 -5.81
C SER A 408 -32.19 10.47 -6.39
N VAL A 409 -30.91 10.25 -6.68
CA VAL A 409 -30.22 10.96 -7.76
C VAL A 409 -30.26 10.00 -8.93
N GLU A 410 -31.01 10.35 -9.98
CA GLU A 410 -30.94 9.67 -11.26
C GLU A 410 -29.51 9.80 -11.78
N ALA A 411 -28.73 8.72 -11.66
CA ALA A 411 -27.37 8.67 -12.19
C ALA A 411 -27.43 8.31 -13.67
N GLU A 412 -26.98 9.21 -14.54
CA GLU A 412 -26.85 9.01 -15.99
C GLU A 412 -25.72 8.04 -16.37
N ASP A 413 -25.02 7.41 -15.42
CA ASP A 413 -24.00 6.41 -15.70
C ASP A 413 -24.31 5.08 -15.00
N LYS A 414 -24.26 3.98 -15.77
CA LYS A 414 -24.31 2.60 -15.24
C LYS A 414 -22.97 2.27 -14.57
N GLU A 415 -22.64 2.94 -13.47
CA GLU A 415 -21.54 2.51 -12.62
C GLU A 415 -21.87 1.12 -12.05
N GLY A 416 -20.94 0.17 -12.20
CA GLY A 416 -21.13 -1.21 -11.74
C GLY A 416 -21.48 -1.23 -10.26
N LYS A 417 -22.48 -2.03 -9.86
CA LYS A 417 -22.91 -2.15 -8.46
C LYS A 417 -21.87 -2.90 -7.63
N PRO A 418 -21.11 -2.25 -6.73
CA PRO A 418 -20.15 -2.96 -5.89
C PRO A 418 -20.89 -3.78 -4.82
N PRO A 419 -20.36 -4.96 -4.42
CA PRO A 419 -20.94 -5.72 -3.32
C PRO A 419 -20.76 -4.99 -1.98
N ILE A 420 -21.66 -5.26 -1.03
CA ILE A 420 -21.54 -4.80 0.36
C ILE A 420 -20.39 -5.57 1.00
N SER A 421 -19.42 -4.86 1.56
CA SER A 421 -18.35 -5.44 2.38
C SER A 421 -18.57 -5.16 3.86
N VAL A 422 -18.34 -6.17 4.71
CA VAL A 422 -18.48 -6.04 6.17
C VAL A 422 -17.11 -6.25 6.81
N LYS A 423 -16.72 -5.32 7.67
CA LYS A 423 -15.52 -5.45 8.50
C LYS A 423 -15.92 -5.81 9.93
N PHE A 424 -15.29 -6.84 10.48
CA PHE A 424 -15.53 -7.28 11.86
C PHE A 424 -14.29 -7.94 12.45
N GLU A 425 -14.22 -7.95 13.77
CA GLU A 425 -13.21 -8.66 14.55
C GLU A 425 -13.89 -9.23 15.80
N ILE A 426 -13.71 -10.53 16.04
CA ILE A 426 -14.30 -11.28 17.14
C ILE A 426 -13.13 -11.90 17.92
N PRO A 427 -12.75 -11.32 19.07
CA PRO A 427 -11.69 -11.86 19.90
C PRO A 427 -12.17 -13.12 20.64
N TYR A 428 -11.22 -13.99 20.97
CA TYR A 428 -11.41 -15.25 21.70
C TYR A 428 -12.34 -16.25 21.00
N PHE A 429 -12.46 -16.17 19.68
CA PHE A 429 -13.34 -17.02 18.87
C PHE A 429 -12.60 -17.63 17.68
N THR A 430 -12.94 -18.88 17.35
CA THR A 430 -12.56 -19.55 16.10
C THR A 430 -13.80 -20.12 15.43
N THR A 431 -13.96 -19.82 14.15
CA THR A 431 -15.05 -20.35 13.32
C THR A 431 -14.77 -21.80 12.93
N SER A 432 -13.51 -22.14 12.66
CA SER A 432 -13.12 -23.52 12.31
C SER A 432 -13.19 -24.48 13.49
N GLY A 433 -13.13 -23.96 14.72
CA GLY A 433 -12.98 -24.76 15.93
C GLY A 433 -11.58 -25.34 16.12
N ILE A 434 -10.57 -24.84 15.41
CA ILE A 434 -9.16 -25.13 15.66
C ILE A 434 -8.77 -24.77 17.09
N GLN A 435 -7.93 -25.61 17.69
CA GLN A 435 -7.46 -25.48 19.07
C GLN A 435 -5.98 -25.87 19.16
N VAL A 436 -5.19 -25.00 19.77
CA VAL A 436 -3.83 -25.31 20.21
C VAL A 436 -3.92 -26.18 21.46
N ARG A 437 -3.57 -27.46 21.34
CA ARG A 437 -3.63 -28.44 22.44
C ARG A 437 -2.42 -28.37 23.34
N TYR A 438 -1.25 -28.20 22.75
CA TYR A 438 0.01 -28.03 23.48
C TYR A 438 1.05 -27.32 22.63
N LEU A 439 1.98 -26.66 23.29
CA LEU A 439 3.24 -26.23 22.73
C LEU A 439 4.36 -26.78 23.61
N LYS A 440 5.10 -27.75 23.10
CA LYS A 440 6.26 -28.32 23.79
C LYS A 440 7.50 -27.52 23.41
N ILE A 441 8.24 -27.05 24.41
CA ILE A 441 9.49 -26.32 24.24
C ILE A 441 10.62 -27.22 24.74
N ILE A 442 11.58 -27.54 23.87
CA ILE A 442 12.70 -28.43 24.17
C ILE A 442 13.98 -27.63 24.00
N GLU A 443 14.67 -27.33 25.10
CA GLU A 443 15.94 -26.62 25.11
C GLU A 443 16.92 -27.32 26.06
N LYS A 444 18.20 -27.38 25.69
CA LYS A 444 19.25 -28.10 26.43
C LYS A 444 19.46 -27.54 27.84
N SER A 445 19.29 -26.23 28.00
CA SER A 445 19.40 -25.55 29.29
C SER A 445 18.23 -25.83 30.24
N GLY A 446 17.13 -26.42 29.75
CA GLY A 446 16.01 -26.85 30.58
C GLY A 446 15.21 -25.72 31.25
N TYR A 447 15.32 -24.48 30.77
CA TYR A 447 14.53 -23.39 31.36
C TYR A 447 13.03 -23.62 31.21
N GLN A 448 12.25 -23.06 32.13
CA GLN A 448 10.80 -22.99 31.99
C GLN A 448 10.44 -21.79 31.11
N ALA A 449 9.51 -22.02 30.17
CA ALA A 449 8.95 -20.98 29.32
C ALA A 449 7.42 -20.96 29.42
N LEU A 450 6.85 -19.78 29.21
CA LEU A 450 5.41 -19.54 29.34
C LEU A 450 4.78 -19.35 27.95
N PRO A 451 4.03 -20.33 27.43
CA PRO A 451 3.27 -20.18 26.20
C PRO A 451 1.92 -19.50 26.47
N TRP A 452 1.58 -18.52 25.64
CA TRP A 452 0.32 -17.81 25.60
C TRP A 452 -0.34 -18.04 24.25
N VAL A 453 -1.67 -18.16 24.24
CA VAL A 453 -2.44 -18.25 22.99
C VAL A 453 -3.65 -17.33 23.06
N ARG A 454 -3.92 -16.63 21.96
CA ARG A 454 -5.19 -15.95 21.73
C ARG A 454 -5.75 -16.31 20.36
N TYR A 455 -7.07 -16.24 20.28
CA TYR A 455 -7.83 -16.57 19.08
C TYR A 455 -8.53 -15.30 18.60
N ILE A 456 -8.48 -15.03 17.31
CA ILE A 456 -9.11 -13.85 16.69
C ILE A 456 -9.77 -14.32 15.40
N THR A 457 -11.05 -14.02 15.22
CA THR A 457 -11.73 -14.20 13.94
C THR A 457 -12.02 -12.82 13.36
N GLN A 458 -11.64 -12.58 12.11
CA GLN A 458 -11.85 -11.32 11.40
C GLN A 458 -12.44 -11.57 10.01
N ASN A 459 -12.87 -10.51 9.34
CA ASN A 459 -13.27 -10.60 7.94
C ASN A 459 -12.04 -10.78 7.03
N GLY A 460 -12.14 -11.69 6.07
CA GLY A 460 -11.33 -11.62 4.86
C GLY A 460 -12.12 -10.90 3.77
N ASP A 461 -12.27 -11.54 2.61
CA ASP A 461 -13.17 -11.12 1.54
C ASP A 461 -14.63 -11.46 1.89
N TYR A 462 -15.23 -10.64 2.74
CA TYR A 462 -16.62 -10.79 3.19
C TYR A 462 -17.56 -9.87 2.40
N GLN A 463 -18.11 -10.38 1.29
CA GLN A 463 -18.83 -9.63 0.28
C GLN A 463 -20.24 -10.18 0.01
N LEU A 464 -21.24 -9.30 0.01
CA LEU A 464 -22.63 -9.62 -0.31
C LEU A 464 -23.04 -8.84 -1.56
N ARG A 465 -23.39 -9.54 -2.63
CA ARG A 465 -23.84 -8.89 -3.87
C ARG A 465 -25.23 -8.30 -3.68
N THR A 466 -25.41 -7.07 -4.15
CA THR A 466 -26.69 -6.37 -4.16
C THR A 466 -27.45 -6.65 -5.46
N GLN A 467 -28.78 -6.50 -5.42
CA GLN A 467 -29.65 -6.62 -6.60
C GLN A 467 -29.57 -5.38 -7.49
#